data_AF-R2T932-F1
#
_entry.id   AF-R2T932-F1
#
_cell.length_a   1.000
_cell.length_b   1.000
_cell.length_c   1.000
_cell.angle_alpha   90.00
_cell.angle_beta   90.00
_cell.angle_gamma   90.00
#
_symmetry.space_group_name_H-M   'P 1'
#
loop_
_entity.id
_entity.type
_entity.pdbx_description
1 polymer ?
#
loop_
_entity_poly.entity_id
_entity_poly.type
_entity_poly.pdbx_seq_one_letter_code
_entity_poly.pdbx_strand_id
1 'polypeptide(L)'
;MKIEQMVASQWDYFSGQVSKSILLFPFYSTHTLARHVFYKKTRENSGTAYVIYKGKNPYIFLTVEHGAVTNVLIRESVKLSWSAIFLAIEKLFKQTFQPTITFVFSQSLTLHLQDVFLKQGYAVHEDRISTKDLSYNTALVLGGGGARGAYQIGVWQALEELDIPLTIITGTSVGALNGALILQDDFEAAKNMWEKIDTQKILSFPVTATSADTLSGMVSQIGSFTVNAIQSNGVSTLPLRNLIKETFSQKKMQEVTSDFYIVTTELPGLQEKNIHFNTCQSDRWQSWLLASASFFPAMAATQIDGKYYVDGGYRNNIPVDVALQNGATECIVVDVKGPGITKPIKIPATTTMLNLQTSWSMGAVLLFDGVRSTKNIQLGYLETMKVIGRKYLGHWYTFDETLKNAEIFQRDFFAFIKNTYQINLWDSTEQQNKICKKLRKVYKDRVYTENIGLVLVELIAKSQEISASKLYKIQELVELLQKSGKMQTNLVETIGMISIQEWLKKYYEDYFLLSDKQQLSLMNNLLDSDEKEKPQRLVFLLDKLPVQALQILMKEFILQGVDEQ
;
A
#
# COMPACT_ATOMS: atom_id res chain seq x y z
N MET A 1 14.03 -8.07 -7.67
CA MET A 1 13.22 -8.87 -8.61
C MET A 1 11.80 -8.34 -8.51
N LYS A 2 11.09 -8.17 -9.62
CA LYS A 2 9.69 -7.69 -9.62
C LYS A 2 8.81 -8.83 -10.11
N ILE A 3 7.66 -9.03 -9.48
CA ILE A 3 6.65 -10.02 -9.90
C ILE A 3 5.37 -9.26 -10.16
N GLU A 4 4.70 -9.58 -11.25
CA GLU A 4 3.48 -8.89 -11.67
C GLU A 4 2.47 -9.88 -12.20
N GLN A 5 1.21 -9.71 -11.83
CA GLN A 5 0.10 -10.35 -12.53
C GLN A 5 -0.05 -9.72 -13.92
N MET A 6 -0.25 -10.56 -14.92
CA MET A 6 -0.41 -10.16 -16.33
C MET A 6 -1.90 -10.03 -16.66
N VAL A 7 -2.25 -8.96 -17.36
CA VAL A 7 -3.61 -8.75 -17.90
C VAL A 7 -3.62 -8.80 -19.42
N ALA A 8 -4.78 -9.05 -20.01
CA ALA A 8 -4.98 -9.26 -21.45
C ALA A 8 -4.37 -8.16 -22.33
N SER A 9 -4.51 -6.88 -21.95
CA SER A 9 -4.01 -5.73 -22.69
C SER A 9 -2.49 -5.63 -22.73
N GLN A 10 -1.78 -6.30 -21.82
CA GLN A 10 -0.33 -6.36 -21.85
C GLN A 10 0.19 -7.44 -22.82
N TRP A 11 -0.70 -8.29 -23.35
CA TRP A 11 -0.30 -9.38 -24.23
C TRP A 11 0.52 -8.90 -25.42
N ASP A 12 0.12 -7.83 -26.10
CA ASP A 12 0.82 -7.33 -27.28
C ASP A 12 2.28 -6.98 -26.98
N TYR A 13 2.54 -6.42 -25.79
CA TYR A 13 3.89 -6.09 -25.33
C TYR A 13 4.76 -7.32 -25.03
N PHE A 14 4.16 -8.41 -24.57
CA PHE A 14 4.86 -9.63 -24.16
C PHE A 14 4.85 -10.76 -25.20
N SER A 15 3.98 -10.68 -26.20
CA SER A 15 3.73 -11.72 -27.20
C SER A 15 5.00 -12.15 -27.93
N GLY A 16 5.87 -11.19 -28.29
CA GLY A 16 7.16 -11.43 -28.94
C GLY A 16 8.19 -12.11 -28.05
N GLN A 17 8.14 -11.90 -26.73
CA GLN A 17 9.01 -12.54 -25.75
C GLN A 17 8.48 -13.95 -25.42
N VAL A 18 7.17 -14.11 -25.29
CA VAL A 18 6.52 -15.40 -25.02
C VAL A 18 6.65 -16.34 -26.22
N SER A 19 6.56 -15.85 -27.46
CA SER A 19 6.79 -16.67 -28.65
C SER A 19 8.21 -17.26 -28.72
N LYS A 20 9.18 -16.60 -28.08
CA LYS A 20 10.60 -17.03 -27.96
C LYS A 20 10.90 -17.68 -26.59
N SER A 21 9.88 -18.14 -25.88
CA SER A 21 10.04 -18.79 -24.57
C SER A 21 9.90 -20.30 -24.66
N ILE A 22 10.70 -21.05 -23.91
CA ILE A 22 10.64 -22.50 -23.85
C ILE A 22 9.91 -22.94 -22.59
N LEU A 23 9.18 -24.04 -22.69
CA LEU A 23 8.58 -24.72 -21.55
C LEU A 23 9.69 -25.38 -20.74
N LEU A 24 9.79 -25.01 -19.46
CA LEU A 24 10.87 -25.48 -18.60
C LEU A 24 10.64 -26.87 -18.01
N PHE A 25 9.39 -27.15 -17.64
CA PHE A 25 8.98 -28.41 -16.98
C PHE A 25 7.88 -29.09 -17.78
N PRO A 26 7.69 -30.41 -17.68
CA PRO A 26 6.77 -31.18 -18.53
C PRO A 26 5.30 -31.03 -18.13
N PHE A 27 4.83 -29.78 -18.02
CA PHE A 27 3.42 -29.45 -17.82
C PHE A 27 2.58 -29.77 -19.06
N TYR A 28 3.18 -29.67 -20.25
CA TYR A 28 2.53 -29.86 -21.54
C TYR A 28 3.46 -30.61 -22.50
N SER A 29 2.88 -31.27 -23.49
CA SER A 29 3.63 -32.05 -24.49
C SER A 29 4.50 -31.22 -25.44
N THR A 30 4.18 -29.93 -25.63
CA THR A 30 4.91 -29.05 -26.55
C THR A 30 5.04 -27.64 -26.00
N HIS A 31 6.11 -26.93 -26.40
CA HIS A 31 6.27 -25.50 -26.12
C HIS A 31 5.12 -24.67 -26.69
N THR A 32 4.63 -25.02 -27.88
CA THR A 32 3.51 -24.35 -28.54
C THR A 32 2.23 -24.42 -27.72
N LEU A 33 1.90 -25.61 -27.21
CA LEU A 33 0.73 -25.81 -26.36
C LEU A 33 0.85 -24.99 -25.07
N ALA A 34 2.01 -25.02 -24.41
CA ALA A 34 2.24 -24.26 -23.19
C ALA A 34 2.09 -22.74 -23.39
N ARG A 35 2.62 -22.19 -24.50
CA ARG A 35 2.45 -20.77 -24.86
C ARG A 35 0.99 -20.43 -25.15
N HIS A 36 0.26 -21.33 -25.83
CA HIS A 36 -1.16 -21.14 -26.13
C HIS A 36 -2.03 -21.16 -24.86
N VAL A 37 -1.76 -22.06 -23.91
CA VAL A 37 -2.46 -22.08 -22.62
C VAL A 37 -2.16 -20.82 -21.82
N PHE A 38 -0.89 -20.40 -21.75
CA PHE A 38 -0.51 -19.15 -21.10
C PHE A 38 -1.22 -17.92 -21.73
N TYR A 39 -1.30 -17.87 -23.06
CA TYR A 39 -2.09 -16.87 -23.79
C TYR A 39 -3.56 -16.87 -23.36
N LYS A 40 -4.21 -18.03 -23.41
CA LYS A 40 -5.62 -18.18 -23.06
C LYS A 40 -5.89 -17.68 -21.63
N LYS A 41 -5.07 -18.10 -20.67
CA LYS A 41 -5.19 -17.72 -19.25
C LYS A 41 -4.99 -16.23 -19.02
N THR A 42 -4.08 -15.62 -19.77
CA THR A 42 -3.89 -14.16 -19.74
C THR A 42 -5.10 -13.43 -20.32
N ARG A 43 -5.67 -13.92 -21.44
CA ARG A 43 -6.82 -13.29 -22.10
C ARG A 43 -8.11 -13.42 -21.31
N GLU A 44 -8.25 -14.49 -20.53
CA GLU A 44 -9.38 -14.70 -19.61
C GLU A 44 -9.34 -13.76 -18.40
N ASN A 45 -8.25 -13.02 -18.17
CA ASN A 45 -8.05 -12.16 -16.99
C ASN A 45 -8.36 -12.87 -15.65
N SER A 46 -8.10 -14.17 -15.61
CA SER A 46 -8.36 -15.06 -14.46
C SER A 46 -7.48 -14.77 -13.23
N GLY A 47 -6.50 -13.88 -13.34
CA GLY A 47 -5.53 -13.55 -12.29
C GLY A 47 -4.52 -14.66 -11.97
N THR A 48 -4.44 -15.66 -12.83
CA THR A 48 -3.54 -16.82 -12.67
C THR A 48 -2.19 -16.65 -13.37
N ALA A 49 -2.07 -15.68 -14.29
CA ALA A 49 -0.87 -15.48 -15.10
C ALA A 49 0.04 -14.41 -14.50
N TYR A 50 1.34 -14.72 -14.40
CA TYR A 50 2.36 -13.86 -13.80
C TYR A 50 3.58 -13.71 -14.70
N VAL A 51 4.23 -12.55 -14.60
CA VAL A 51 5.51 -12.22 -15.22
C VAL A 51 6.52 -11.86 -14.13
N ILE A 52 7.72 -12.44 -14.22
CA ILE A 52 8.83 -12.15 -13.32
C ILE A 52 9.95 -11.43 -14.07
N TYR A 53 10.47 -10.37 -13.45
CA TYR A 53 11.46 -9.46 -14.02
C TYR A 53 12.80 -9.47 -13.28
N LYS A 54 13.87 -9.43 -14.06
CA LYS A 54 15.25 -9.17 -13.61
C LYS A 54 15.65 -7.78 -14.11
N GLY A 55 15.63 -6.80 -13.20
CA GLY A 55 15.68 -5.40 -13.59
C GLY A 55 14.40 -5.01 -14.36
N LYS A 56 14.57 -4.49 -15.58
CA LYS A 56 13.45 -4.14 -16.48
C LYS A 56 13.08 -5.25 -17.47
N ASN A 57 13.81 -6.36 -17.48
CA ASN A 57 13.64 -7.41 -18.48
C ASN A 57 12.77 -8.57 -17.93
N PRO A 58 11.63 -8.89 -18.57
CA PRO A 58 10.85 -10.08 -18.23
C PRO A 58 11.63 -11.33 -18.64
N TYR A 59 11.60 -12.37 -17.79
CA TYR A 59 12.38 -13.59 -18.04
C TYR A 59 11.68 -14.91 -17.68
N ILE A 60 10.73 -14.92 -16.73
CA ILE A 60 9.83 -16.05 -16.46
C ILE A 60 8.39 -15.59 -16.68
N PHE A 61 7.61 -16.41 -17.37
CA PHE A 61 6.15 -16.32 -17.44
C PHE A 61 5.58 -17.59 -16.82
N LEU A 62 4.63 -17.45 -15.89
CA LEU A 62 4.15 -18.57 -15.08
C LEU A 62 2.64 -18.47 -14.86
N THR A 63 1.96 -19.62 -14.83
CA THR A 63 0.57 -19.72 -14.38
C THR A 63 0.47 -20.47 -13.06
N VAL A 64 -0.37 -19.95 -12.15
CA VAL A 64 -0.73 -20.57 -10.87
C VAL A 64 -2.24 -20.75 -10.80
N GLU A 65 -2.69 -21.97 -10.58
CA GLU A 65 -4.11 -22.31 -10.44
C GLU A 65 -4.31 -23.08 -9.14
N HIS A 66 -5.27 -22.66 -8.31
CA HIS A 66 -5.58 -23.32 -7.03
C HIS A 66 -4.34 -23.58 -6.15
N GLY A 67 -3.39 -22.63 -6.13
CA GLY A 67 -2.14 -22.78 -5.36
C GLY A 67 -1.10 -23.71 -6.00
N ALA A 68 -1.32 -24.21 -7.21
CA ALA A 68 -0.36 -25.05 -7.94
C ALA A 68 0.22 -24.33 -9.16
N VAL A 69 1.53 -24.48 -9.37
CA VAL A 69 2.20 -24.06 -10.60
C VAL A 69 1.82 -25.03 -11.72
N THR A 70 1.21 -24.50 -12.77
CA THR A 70 0.71 -25.29 -13.93
C THR A 70 1.45 -25.00 -15.22
N ASN A 71 2.25 -23.93 -15.27
CA ASN A 71 3.05 -23.58 -16.44
C ASN A 71 4.25 -22.72 -16.05
N VAL A 72 5.41 -22.97 -16.67
CA VAL A 72 6.62 -22.16 -16.53
C VAL A 72 7.28 -22.03 -17.89
N LEU A 73 7.29 -20.82 -18.43
CA LEU A 73 7.93 -20.46 -19.67
C LEU A 73 9.13 -19.55 -19.38
N ILE A 74 10.29 -19.90 -19.91
CA ILE A 74 11.53 -19.10 -19.78
C ILE A 74 11.97 -18.64 -21.15
N ARG A 75 12.43 -17.39 -21.26
CA ARG A 75 13.01 -16.89 -22.51
C ARG A 75 14.30 -17.65 -22.83
N GLU A 76 14.40 -18.19 -24.04
CA GLU A 76 15.54 -19.01 -24.49
C GLU A 76 16.90 -18.28 -24.37
N SER A 77 16.90 -16.96 -24.55
CA SER A 77 18.11 -16.13 -24.44
C SER A 77 18.64 -15.96 -23.00
N VAL A 78 17.92 -16.43 -21.98
CA VAL A 78 18.23 -16.15 -20.57
C VAL A 78 18.84 -17.40 -19.92
N LYS A 79 20.14 -17.35 -19.62
CA LYS A 79 20.82 -18.38 -18.83
C LYS A 79 20.61 -18.12 -17.34
N LEU A 80 19.92 -19.03 -16.64
CA LEU A 80 19.69 -18.97 -15.20
C LEU A 80 20.04 -20.31 -14.56
N SER A 81 20.62 -20.24 -13.37
CA SER A 81 20.74 -21.40 -12.49
C SER A 81 19.37 -21.84 -11.99
N TRP A 82 19.19 -23.15 -11.77
CA TRP A 82 17.98 -23.69 -11.15
C TRP A 82 17.57 -22.95 -9.87
N SER A 83 18.51 -22.69 -8.96
CA SER A 83 18.24 -21.97 -7.71
C SER A 83 17.66 -20.57 -7.93
N ALA A 84 18.02 -19.87 -9.01
CA ALA A 84 17.47 -18.55 -9.30
C ALA A 84 16.01 -18.63 -9.79
N ILE A 85 15.67 -19.70 -10.51
CA ILE A 85 14.31 -19.96 -11.01
C ILE A 85 13.40 -20.35 -9.85
N PHE A 86 13.81 -21.32 -9.04
CA PHE A 86 13.04 -21.76 -7.88
C PHE A 86 12.86 -20.62 -6.87
N LEU A 87 13.91 -19.84 -6.59
CA LEU A 87 13.80 -18.68 -5.72
C LEU A 87 12.82 -17.63 -6.27
N ALA A 88 12.74 -17.48 -7.58
CA ALA A 88 11.80 -16.55 -8.20
C ALA A 88 10.34 -16.99 -8.01
N ILE A 89 10.09 -18.30 -8.15
CA ILE A 89 8.78 -18.91 -7.94
C ILE A 89 8.43 -18.86 -6.45
N GLU A 90 9.34 -19.27 -5.56
CA GLU A 90 9.14 -19.22 -4.11
C GLU A 90 8.74 -17.84 -3.62
N LYS A 91 9.37 -16.78 -4.14
CA LYS A 91 8.99 -15.40 -3.82
C LYS A 91 7.56 -15.05 -4.22
N LEU A 92 7.04 -15.57 -5.33
CA LEU A 92 5.64 -15.34 -5.70
C LEU A 92 4.70 -15.90 -4.63
N PHE A 93 4.97 -17.12 -4.17
CA PHE A 93 4.13 -17.80 -3.16
C PHE A 93 4.30 -17.17 -1.77
N LYS A 94 5.51 -16.76 -1.41
CA LYS A 94 5.81 -16.05 -0.15
C LYS A 94 5.17 -14.67 -0.05
N GLN A 95 4.89 -14.00 -1.18
CA GLN A 95 4.19 -12.71 -1.16
C GLN A 95 2.74 -12.79 -0.64
N THR A 96 2.13 -13.97 -0.74
CA THR A 96 0.76 -14.25 -0.29
C THR A 96 0.75 -15.36 0.77
N PHE A 97 1.87 -15.56 1.46
CA PHE A 97 2.06 -16.49 2.58
C PHE A 97 1.46 -17.89 2.37
N GLN A 98 1.63 -18.46 1.18
CA GLN A 98 1.12 -19.81 0.89
C GLN A 98 1.90 -20.85 1.72
N PRO A 99 1.24 -21.83 2.34
CA PRO A 99 1.94 -22.82 3.18
C PRO A 99 2.83 -23.74 2.35
N THR A 100 2.43 -24.02 1.12
CA THR A 100 3.09 -25.01 0.26
C THR A 100 3.14 -24.53 -1.18
N ILE A 101 4.18 -24.94 -1.91
CA ILE A 101 4.25 -24.82 -3.36
C ILE A 101 4.08 -26.19 -3.97
N THR A 102 3.09 -26.32 -4.85
CA THR A 102 2.83 -27.56 -5.58
C THR A 102 3.09 -27.36 -7.06
N PHE A 103 3.81 -28.28 -7.67
CA PHE A 103 3.94 -28.41 -9.12
C PHE A 103 3.19 -29.67 -9.56
N VAL A 104 2.34 -29.54 -10.58
CA VAL A 104 1.56 -30.65 -11.12
C VAL A 104 1.91 -30.85 -12.58
N PHE A 105 2.48 -31.99 -12.93
CA PHE A 105 2.93 -32.30 -14.29
C PHE A 105 1.97 -33.25 -15.01
N SER A 106 1.75 -33.02 -16.31
CA SER A 106 0.95 -33.95 -17.14
C SER A 106 1.74 -35.18 -17.58
N GLN A 107 3.07 -35.11 -17.51
CA GLN A 107 3.97 -36.21 -17.84
C GLN A 107 4.94 -36.45 -16.67
N SER A 108 5.46 -37.67 -16.56
CA SER A 108 6.43 -38.01 -15.52
C SER A 108 7.74 -37.24 -15.70
N LEU A 109 8.29 -36.75 -14.59
CA LEU A 109 9.57 -36.09 -14.52
C LEU A 109 10.70 -37.06 -14.89
N THR A 110 11.64 -36.59 -15.69
CA THR A 110 12.91 -37.31 -15.92
C THR A 110 13.72 -37.37 -14.63
N LEU A 111 14.58 -38.39 -14.48
CA LEU A 111 15.46 -38.54 -13.30
C LEU A 111 16.29 -37.27 -13.02
N HIS A 112 16.73 -36.57 -14.07
CA HIS A 112 17.44 -35.30 -13.92
C HIS A 112 16.57 -34.23 -13.27
N LEU A 113 15.32 -34.06 -13.72
CA LEU A 113 14.41 -33.06 -13.14
C LEU A 113 14.02 -33.44 -11.71
N GLN A 114 13.81 -34.72 -11.41
CA GLN A 114 13.57 -35.17 -10.04
C GLN A 114 14.73 -34.78 -9.11
N ASP A 115 15.98 -35.03 -9.53
CA ASP A 115 17.19 -34.61 -8.79
C ASP A 115 17.27 -33.09 -8.61
N VAL A 116 16.89 -32.31 -9.62
CA VAL A 116 16.81 -30.85 -9.52
C VAL A 116 15.81 -30.42 -8.44
N PHE A 117 14.59 -30.98 -8.42
CA PHE A 117 13.58 -30.67 -7.40
C PHE A 117 14.05 -31.06 -6.00
N LEU A 118 14.60 -32.27 -5.83
CA LEU A 118 15.14 -32.75 -4.56
C LEU A 118 16.26 -31.83 -4.04
N LYS A 119 17.18 -31.40 -4.91
CA LYS A 119 18.25 -30.45 -4.56
C LYS A 119 17.76 -29.06 -4.13
N GLN A 120 16.56 -28.66 -4.56
CA GLN A 120 15.93 -27.40 -4.11
C GLN A 120 15.02 -27.58 -2.88
N GLY A 121 14.98 -28.79 -2.30
CA GLY A 121 14.20 -29.12 -1.12
C GLY A 121 12.71 -29.42 -1.40
N TYR A 122 12.38 -29.84 -2.62
CA TYR A 122 11.04 -30.33 -2.95
C TYR A 122 10.98 -31.85 -2.77
N ALA A 123 9.88 -32.35 -2.20
CA ALA A 123 9.52 -33.76 -2.29
C ALA A 123 8.91 -34.04 -3.67
N VAL A 124 9.19 -35.22 -4.22
CA VAL A 124 8.64 -35.69 -5.50
C VAL A 124 7.79 -36.92 -5.23
N HIS A 125 6.53 -36.88 -5.69
CA HIS A 125 5.53 -37.93 -5.51
C HIS A 125 5.09 -38.47 -6.87
N GLU A 126 5.13 -39.79 -7.04
CA GLU A 126 4.67 -40.51 -8.24
C GLU A 126 5.24 -39.94 -9.57
N ASP A 127 6.44 -39.37 -9.51
CA ASP A 127 7.12 -38.68 -10.60
C ASP A 127 6.34 -37.53 -11.26
N ARG A 128 5.21 -37.10 -10.72
CA ARG A 128 4.28 -36.16 -11.38
C ARG A 128 3.85 -34.99 -10.52
N ILE A 129 4.10 -35.06 -9.22
CA ILE A 129 3.78 -34.00 -8.28
C ILE A 129 5.06 -33.66 -7.51
N SER A 130 5.43 -32.38 -7.47
CA SER A 130 6.51 -31.91 -6.60
C SER A 130 5.99 -30.90 -5.60
N THR A 131 6.24 -31.10 -4.32
CA THR A 131 5.76 -30.22 -3.24
C THR A 131 6.90 -29.71 -2.39
N LYS A 132 6.76 -28.48 -1.87
CA LYS A 132 7.67 -27.92 -0.86
C LYS A 132 6.88 -27.10 0.14
N ASP A 133 7.08 -27.41 1.41
CA ASP A 133 6.55 -26.63 2.51
C ASP A 133 7.40 -25.37 2.69
N LEU A 134 6.73 -24.23 2.83
CA LEU A 134 7.38 -22.94 3.03
C LEU A 134 7.46 -22.63 4.51
N SER A 135 8.69 -22.44 4.99
CA SER A 135 8.95 -21.90 6.32
C SER A 135 9.07 -20.38 6.28
N TYR A 136 8.50 -19.73 7.29
CA TYR A 136 8.44 -18.28 7.42
C TYR A 136 9.16 -17.82 8.69
N ASN A 137 10.05 -16.83 8.53
CA ASN A 137 10.58 -16.03 9.62
C ASN A 137 10.22 -14.57 9.32
N THR A 138 8.93 -14.26 9.50
CA THR A 138 8.34 -13.00 9.08
C THR A 138 8.63 -11.90 10.08
N ALA A 139 9.20 -10.81 9.59
CA ALA A 139 9.35 -9.58 10.34
C ALA A 139 8.25 -8.57 10.02
N LEU A 140 7.63 -8.00 11.05
CA LEU A 140 6.83 -6.79 10.95
C LEU A 140 7.71 -5.58 11.30
N VAL A 141 7.91 -4.70 10.31
CA VAL A 141 8.74 -3.49 10.45
C VAL A 141 7.84 -2.28 10.53
N LEU A 142 7.78 -1.65 11.71
CA LEU A 142 6.88 -0.55 12.02
C LEU A 142 7.64 0.78 12.02
N GLY A 143 7.39 1.60 11.00
CA GLY A 143 8.04 2.90 10.87
C GLY A 143 7.56 3.94 11.89
N GLY A 144 8.40 4.93 12.18
CA GLY A 144 8.01 6.09 13.00
C GLY A 144 7.06 7.04 12.26
N GLY A 145 6.25 7.80 13.02
CA GLY A 145 5.28 8.74 12.45
C GLY A 145 4.21 9.33 13.38
N GLY A 146 4.37 9.23 14.70
CA GLY A 146 3.46 9.83 15.69
C GLY A 146 2.00 9.41 15.52
N ALA A 147 1.07 10.35 15.44
CA ALA A 147 -0.37 10.10 15.32
C ALA A 147 -0.77 9.26 14.09
N ARG A 148 0.08 9.20 13.06
CA ARG A 148 -0.15 8.33 11.89
C ARG A 148 0.00 6.84 12.22
N GLY A 149 0.55 6.50 13.38
CA GLY A 149 0.72 5.13 13.87
C GLY A 149 -0.58 4.34 13.96
N ALA A 150 -1.75 4.98 14.07
CA ALA A 150 -3.06 4.32 14.01
C ALA A 150 -3.21 3.40 12.79
N TYR A 151 -2.59 3.74 11.65
CA TYR A 151 -2.57 2.89 10.45
C TYR A 151 -1.98 1.49 10.72
N GLN A 152 -0.96 1.39 11.58
CA GLN A 152 -0.31 0.13 11.91
C GLN A 152 -1.22 -0.84 12.67
N ILE A 153 -2.19 -0.34 13.45
CA ILE A 153 -3.17 -1.18 14.14
C ILE A 153 -4.12 -1.85 13.14
N GLY A 154 -4.53 -1.14 12.10
CA GLY A 154 -5.31 -1.74 11.01
C GLY A 154 -4.53 -2.79 10.22
N VAL A 155 -3.22 -2.56 10.02
CA VAL A 155 -2.34 -3.59 9.44
C VAL A 155 -2.32 -4.83 10.33
N TRP A 156 -2.12 -4.67 11.64
CA TRP A 156 -2.14 -5.78 12.59
C TRP A 156 -3.45 -6.58 12.49
N GLN A 157 -4.61 -5.90 12.50
CA GLN A 157 -5.91 -6.56 12.33
C GLN A 157 -5.96 -7.44 11.08
N ALA A 158 -5.54 -6.91 9.93
CA ALA A 158 -5.57 -7.67 8.69
C ALA A 158 -4.56 -8.83 8.66
N LEU A 159 -3.42 -8.71 9.35
CA LEU A 159 -2.44 -9.79 9.44
C LEU A 159 -2.95 -10.94 10.32
N GLU A 160 -3.68 -10.65 11.40
CA GLU A 160 -4.36 -11.66 12.21
C GLU A 160 -5.46 -12.37 11.42
N GLU A 161 -6.32 -11.63 10.72
CA GLU A 161 -7.39 -12.22 9.88
C GLU A 161 -6.85 -13.07 8.72
N LEU A 162 -5.61 -12.85 8.30
CA LEU A 162 -4.92 -13.62 7.25
C LEU A 162 -4.03 -14.74 7.82
N ASP A 163 -4.04 -14.96 9.14
CA ASP A 163 -3.22 -15.96 9.84
C ASP A 163 -1.71 -15.83 9.53
N ILE A 164 -1.19 -14.61 9.41
CA ILE A 164 0.21 -14.37 9.07
C ILE A 164 1.09 -14.50 10.32
N PRO A 165 2.00 -15.50 10.39
CA PRO A 165 2.83 -15.70 11.57
C PRO A 165 3.92 -14.63 11.64
N LEU A 166 3.97 -13.88 12.74
CA LEU A 166 4.98 -12.87 13.03
C LEU A 166 5.98 -13.41 14.06
N THR A 167 7.24 -13.54 13.65
CA THR A 167 8.33 -14.03 14.52
C THR A 167 9.21 -12.89 15.02
N ILE A 168 9.33 -11.82 14.24
CA ILE A 168 10.17 -10.67 14.54
C ILE A 168 9.32 -9.39 14.42
N ILE A 169 9.44 -8.50 15.39
CA ILE A 169 8.89 -7.14 15.32
C ILE A 169 10.04 -6.15 15.48
N THR A 170 10.07 -5.13 14.63
CA THR A 170 11.02 -4.02 14.75
C THR A 170 10.26 -2.72 14.69
N GLY A 171 10.58 -1.77 15.57
CA GLY A 171 9.81 -0.55 15.69
C GLY A 171 10.66 0.67 16.02
N THR A 172 10.29 1.80 15.41
CA THR A 172 10.85 3.12 15.71
C THR A 172 9.72 4.06 16.13
N SER A 173 9.90 4.82 17.21
CA SER A 173 8.91 5.80 17.69
C SER A 173 7.56 5.17 18.00
N VAL A 174 6.48 5.71 17.44
CA VAL A 174 5.15 5.09 17.51
C VAL A 174 5.15 3.64 17.02
N GLY A 175 6.03 3.27 16.08
CA GLY A 175 6.19 1.89 15.65
C GLY A 175 6.72 0.97 16.74
N ALA A 176 7.57 1.47 17.65
CA ALA A 176 7.99 0.71 18.83
C ALA A 176 6.83 0.56 19.82
N LEU A 177 6.04 1.61 20.05
CA LEU A 177 4.86 1.55 20.91
C LEU A 177 3.81 0.57 20.39
N ASN A 178 3.49 0.64 19.10
CA ASN A 178 2.56 -0.30 18.47
C ASN A 178 3.15 -1.72 18.40
N GLY A 179 4.47 -1.86 18.21
CA GLY A 179 5.15 -3.15 18.32
C GLY A 179 4.92 -3.79 19.68
N ALA A 180 5.06 -3.04 20.77
CA ALA A 180 4.74 -3.53 22.11
C ALA A 180 3.25 -3.84 22.29
N LEU A 181 2.33 -3.10 21.66
CA LEU A 181 0.89 -3.40 21.70
C LEU A 181 0.58 -4.74 21.04
N ILE A 182 1.24 -5.05 19.92
CA ILE A 182 1.08 -6.32 19.20
C ILE A 182 1.60 -7.48 20.06
N LEU A 183 2.74 -7.33 20.73
CA LEU A 183 3.28 -8.38 21.61
C LEU A 183 2.39 -8.63 22.84
N GLN A 184 1.69 -7.60 23.32
CA GLN A 184 0.74 -7.75 24.41
C GLN A 184 -0.50 -8.56 24.00
N ASP A 185 -0.74 -8.71 22.69
CA ASP A 185 -1.82 -9.53 22.13
C ASP A 185 -3.21 -9.14 22.69
N ASP A 186 -3.49 -7.84 22.65
CA ASP A 186 -4.76 -7.26 23.12
C ASP A 186 -5.29 -6.24 22.10
N PHE A 187 -5.74 -6.75 20.95
CA PHE A 187 -6.16 -5.94 19.81
C PHE A 187 -7.25 -4.93 20.18
N GLU A 188 -8.28 -5.37 20.92
CA GLU A 188 -9.39 -4.49 21.31
C GLU A 188 -8.93 -3.36 22.23
N ALA A 189 -8.02 -3.62 23.19
CA ALA A 189 -7.47 -2.56 24.02
C ALA A 189 -6.65 -1.55 23.19
N ALA A 190 -5.81 -2.04 22.27
CA ALA A 190 -5.00 -1.20 21.39
C ALA A 190 -5.87 -0.32 20.46
N LYS A 191 -6.89 -0.92 19.85
CA LYS A 191 -7.86 -0.20 19.00
C LYS A 191 -8.61 0.85 19.79
N ASN A 192 -9.17 0.50 20.96
CA ASN A 192 -9.87 1.44 21.82
C ASN A 192 -8.99 2.61 22.29
N MET A 193 -7.71 2.35 22.57
CA MET A 193 -6.74 3.39 22.94
C MET A 193 -6.55 4.40 21.80
N TRP A 194 -6.37 3.93 20.56
CA TRP A 194 -6.25 4.79 19.39
C TRP A 194 -7.54 5.53 19.02
N GLU A 195 -8.71 4.90 19.14
CA GLU A 195 -10.01 5.55 18.87
C GLU A 195 -10.36 6.64 19.88
N LYS A 196 -9.76 6.61 21.08
CA LYS A 196 -9.98 7.58 22.16
C LYS A 196 -8.77 8.46 22.43
N ILE A 197 -7.75 8.41 21.56
CA ILE A 197 -6.52 9.18 21.72
C ILE A 197 -6.79 10.66 21.50
N ASP A 198 -6.10 11.50 22.27
CA ASP A 198 -6.17 12.95 22.16
C ASP A 198 -4.77 13.54 22.36
N THR A 199 -4.51 14.68 21.73
CA THR A 199 -3.20 15.34 21.77
C THR A 199 -2.76 15.68 23.20
N GLN A 200 -3.68 16.06 24.08
CA GLN A 200 -3.39 16.42 25.47
C GLN A 200 -2.97 15.21 26.31
N LYS A 201 -3.37 13.99 25.92
CA LYS A 201 -2.93 12.74 26.56
C LYS A 201 -1.48 12.39 26.24
N ILE A 202 -0.90 12.98 25.20
CA ILE A 202 0.45 12.70 24.73
C ILE A 202 1.40 13.85 25.06
N LEU A 203 0.96 15.10 24.86
CA LEU A 203 1.78 16.30 24.99
C LEU A 203 1.10 17.33 25.90
N SER A 204 1.86 17.92 26.81
CA SER A 204 1.37 19.00 27.69
C SER A 204 1.64 20.36 27.06
N PHE A 205 0.65 20.98 26.41
CA PHE A 205 0.76 22.34 25.87
C PHE A 205 -0.27 23.29 26.50
N PRO A 206 0.07 24.57 26.73
CA PRO A 206 -0.93 25.62 26.93
C PRO A 206 -1.58 25.96 25.57
N VAL A 207 -2.87 25.62 25.40
CA VAL A 207 -3.60 25.93 24.17
C VAL A 207 -4.09 27.38 24.20
N THR A 208 -3.51 28.25 23.37
CA THR A 208 -4.14 29.54 23.03
C THR A 208 -5.05 29.33 21.82
N ALA A 209 -6.37 29.35 22.06
CA ALA A 209 -7.41 29.32 21.05
C ALA A 209 -7.31 30.56 20.13
N THR A 210 -6.54 30.46 19.06
CA THR A 210 -6.63 31.39 17.92
C THR A 210 -7.05 30.57 16.71
N SER A 211 -7.92 31.14 15.90
CA SER A 211 -8.68 30.52 14.81
C SER A 211 -7.82 29.61 13.92
N ALA A 212 -7.98 28.29 14.12
CA ALA A 212 -7.33 27.22 13.39
C ALA A 212 -7.74 27.15 11.90
N ASP A 213 -8.63 28.05 11.46
CA ASP A 213 -9.18 28.08 10.11
C ASP A 213 -8.28 28.82 9.10
N THR A 214 -7.15 29.37 9.55
CA THR A 214 -6.23 30.15 8.70
C THR A 214 -4.81 29.58 8.68
N LEU A 215 -4.11 29.66 7.54
CA LEU A 215 -2.68 29.28 7.42
C LEU A 215 -1.82 30.01 8.45
N SER A 216 -2.14 31.27 8.76
CA SER A 216 -1.47 32.06 9.80
C SER A 216 -1.71 31.48 11.20
N GLY A 217 -2.90 30.97 11.52
CA GLY A 217 -3.21 30.27 12.76
C GLY A 217 -2.45 28.94 12.91
N MET A 218 -2.33 28.16 11.83
CA MET A 218 -1.58 26.90 11.85
C MET A 218 -0.06 27.12 11.93
N VAL A 219 0.45 28.12 11.22
CA VAL A 219 1.87 28.51 11.25
C VAL A 219 2.23 29.16 12.59
N SER A 220 1.35 29.96 13.19
CA SER A 220 1.57 30.53 14.53
C SER A 220 1.52 29.44 15.61
N GLN A 221 0.68 28.41 15.45
CA GLN A 221 0.70 27.23 16.30
C GLN A 221 2.04 26.48 16.17
N ILE A 222 2.48 26.15 14.95
CA ILE A 222 3.77 25.45 14.72
C ILE A 222 4.97 26.29 15.18
N GLY A 223 4.93 27.60 14.97
CA GLY A 223 5.92 28.55 15.48
C GLY A 223 5.96 28.58 17.00
N SER A 224 4.81 28.66 17.67
CA SER A 224 4.74 28.63 19.14
C SER A 224 5.10 27.26 19.72
N PHE A 225 4.73 26.16 19.06
CA PHE A 225 5.16 24.79 19.41
C PHE A 225 6.68 24.66 19.37
N THR A 226 7.32 25.18 18.32
CA THR A 226 8.78 25.07 18.13
C THR A 226 9.55 25.98 19.09
N VAL A 227 9.10 27.23 19.27
CA VAL A 227 9.77 28.20 20.15
C VAL A 227 9.67 27.80 21.61
N ASN A 228 8.47 27.44 22.11
CA ASN A 228 8.29 27.03 23.50
C ASN A 228 9.02 25.71 23.80
N ALA A 229 9.01 24.75 22.88
CA ALA A 229 9.70 23.48 23.07
C ALA A 229 11.23 23.64 23.10
N ILE A 230 11.81 24.51 22.27
CA ILE A 230 13.26 24.80 22.33
C ILE A 230 13.63 25.54 23.61
N GLN A 231 12.82 26.51 24.06
CA GLN A 231 13.06 27.26 25.29
C GLN A 231 12.93 26.42 26.57
N SER A 232 12.22 25.29 26.51
CA SER A 232 11.97 24.40 27.66
C SER A 232 12.75 23.07 27.63
N ASN A 233 13.75 22.92 26.74
CA ASN A 233 14.45 21.63 26.50
C ASN A 233 13.52 20.47 26.12
N GLY A 234 12.40 20.80 25.48
CA GLY A 234 11.36 19.93 24.98
C GLY A 234 10.16 19.81 25.91
N VAL A 235 9.00 19.51 25.33
CA VAL A 235 7.76 19.36 26.11
C VAL A 235 7.83 18.12 26.99
N SER A 236 7.27 18.23 28.20
CA SER A 236 7.22 17.14 29.17
C SER A 236 6.63 15.88 28.55
N THR A 237 7.38 14.78 28.67
CA THR A 237 6.95 13.44 28.25
C THR A 237 6.17 12.70 29.34
N LEU A 238 5.82 13.36 30.45
CA LEU A 238 5.04 12.77 31.55
C LEU A 238 3.71 12.17 31.11
N PRO A 239 2.88 12.82 30.26
CA PRO A 239 1.62 12.21 29.79
C PRO A 239 1.86 10.92 29.03
N LEU A 240 2.80 10.91 28.08
CA LEU A 240 3.17 9.71 27.33
C LEU A 240 3.74 8.61 28.26
N ARG A 241 4.58 8.97 29.23
CA ARG A 241 5.11 8.03 30.21
C ARG A 241 3.99 7.38 31.03
N ASN A 242 3.00 8.14 31.46
CA ASN A 242 1.84 7.62 32.20
C ASN A 242 0.99 6.72 31.31
N LEU A 243 0.74 7.14 30.07
CA LEU A 243 0.02 6.34 29.08
C LEU A 243 0.71 4.98 28.86
N ILE A 244 2.04 4.95 28.70
CA ILE A 244 2.80 3.69 28.58
C ILE A 244 2.60 2.81 29.83
N LYS A 245 2.68 3.40 31.03
CA LYS A 245 2.48 2.64 32.29
C LYS A 245 1.09 2.05 32.43
N GLU A 246 0.06 2.79 32.00
CA GLU A 246 -1.34 2.39 32.10
C GLU A 246 -1.74 1.40 31.00
N THR A 247 -1.12 1.49 29.82
CA THR A 247 -1.48 0.70 28.63
C THR A 247 -0.94 -0.73 28.67
N PHE A 248 0.24 -0.93 29.27
CA PHE A 248 0.96 -2.21 29.17
C PHE A 248 1.00 -2.97 30.50
N SER A 249 0.54 -4.22 30.47
CA SER A 249 0.61 -5.18 31.57
C SER A 249 1.99 -5.80 31.68
N GLN A 250 2.66 -5.60 32.81
CA GLN A 250 3.98 -6.18 33.06
C GLN A 250 3.99 -7.71 32.93
N LYS A 251 2.92 -8.38 33.37
CA LYS A 251 2.80 -9.84 33.27
C LYS A 251 2.78 -10.30 31.82
N LYS A 252 1.89 -9.72 30.99
CA LYS A 252 1.78 -10.08 29.57
C LYS A 252 3.11 -9.83 28.85
N MET A 253 3.76 -8.69 29.12
CA MET A 253 5.04 -8.32 28.50
C MET A 253 6.21 -9.24 28.90
N GLN A 254 6.15 -9.94 30.04
CA GLN A 254 7.16 -10.93 30.46
C GLN A 254 6.98 -12.30 29.79
N GLU A 255 5.77 -12.62 29.31
CA GLU A 255 5.44 -13.89 28.67
C GLU A 255 5.71 -13.87 27.14
N VAL A 256 6.14 -12.72 26.61
CA VAL A 256 6.41 -12.51 25.18
C VAL A 256 7.58 -13.39 24.70
N THR A 257 7.32 -14.18 23.66
CA THR A 257 8.32 -15.06 23.03
C THR A 257 8.85 -14.55 21.68
N SER A 258 8.09 -13.71 20.98
CA SER A 258 8.52 -13.13 19.69
C SER A 258 9.67 -12.15 19.88
N ASP A 259 10.60 -12.11 18.93
CA ASP A 259 11.74 -11.22 18.97
C ASP A 259 11.31 -9.78 18.68
N PHE A 260 11.54 -8.86 19.63
CA PHE A 260 11.18 -7.46 19.46
C PHE A 260 12.38 -6.53 19.61
N TYR A 261 12.55 -5.63 18.63
CA TYR A 261 13.62 -4.64 18.62
C TYR A 261 13.08 -3.22 18.58
N ILE A 262 13.55 -2.41 19.53
CA ILE A 262 13.24 -0.99 19.67
C ILE A 262 14.43 -0.18 19.17
N VAL A 263 14.19 0.76 18.27
CA VAL A 263 15.24 1.65 17.76
C VAL A 263 15.16 3.02 18.43
N THR A 264 16.28 3.50 18.96
CA THR A 264 16.43 4.83 19.56
C THR A 264 17.77 5.45 19.16
N THR A 265 17.96 6.74 19.44
CA THR A 265 19.19 7.46 19.13
C THR A 265 19.84 7.99 20.41
N GLU A 266 21.08 7.59 20.70
CA GLU A 266 21.87 8.05 21.84
C GLU A 266 22.50 9.43 21.57
N LEU A 267 22.35 10.36 22.51
CA LEU A 267 23.00 11.67 22.54
C LEU A 267 24.26 11.67 23.41
N PRO A 268 25.24 12.55 23.13
CA PRO A 268 25.25 13.59 22.09
C PRO A 268 25.72 13.09 20.71
N GLY A 269 26.29 11.88 20.63
CA GLY A 269 26.90 11.35 19.39
C GLY A 269 25.92 11.01 18.26
N LEU A 270 24.60 11.12 18.50
CA LEU A 270 23.54 10.70 17.60
C LEU A 270 23.80 9.27 17.10
N GLN A 271 24.06 8.33 17.99
CA GLN A 271 24.33 6.93 17.62
C GLN A 271 23.04 6.13 17.62
N GLU A 272 22.80 5.35 16.56
CA GLU A 272 21.70 4.39 16.51
C GLU A 272 21.90 3.32 17.59
N LYS A 273 20.85 3.03 18.36
CA LYS A 273 20.81 1.96 19.36
C LYS A 273 19.60 1.08 19.09
N ASN A 274 19.88 -0.21 18.90
CA ASN A 274 18.89 -1.25 18.65
C ASN A 274 18.78 -2.09 19.92
N ILE A 275 17.67 -1.92 20.63
CA ILE A 275 17.43 -2.56 21.92
C ILE A 275 16.59 -3.79 21.69
N HIS A 276 17.12 -4.96 22.06
CA HIS A 276 16.36 -6.21 22.04
C HIS A 276 15.51 -6.31 23.31
N PHE A 277 14.21 -6.22 23.15
CA PHE A 277 13.25 -6.17 24.25
C PHE A 277 13.32 -7.43 25.12
N ASN A 278 13.45 -8.60 24.51
CA ASN A 278 13.43 -9.90 25.21
C ASN A 278 14.61 -10.08 26.17
N THR A 279 15.70 -9.34 25.98
CA THR A 279 16.89 -9.36 26.85
C THR A 279 16.98 -8.16 27.78
N CYS A 280 16.00 -7.24 27.73
CA CYS A 280 15.94 -6.10 28.64
C CYS A 280 15.62 -6.53 30.08
N GLN A 281 16.18 -5.82 31.05
CA GLN A 281 15.74 -5.93 32.44
C GLN A 281 14.26 -5.51 32.54
N SER A 282 13.48 -6.27 33.33
CA SER A 282 12.01 -6.19 33.39
C SER A 282 11.45 -4.82 33.83
N ASP A 283 12.29 -3.96 34.40
CA ASP A 283 11.96 -2.61 34.86
C ASP A 283 12.26 -1.50 33.83
N ARG A 284 13.02 -1.78 32.76
CA ARG A 284 13.55 -0.73 31.86
C ARG A 284 12.89 -0.64 30.50
N TRP A 285 12.20 -1.67 30.04
CA TRP A 285 11.62 -1.70 28.69
C TRP A 285 10.66 -0.53 28.41
N GLN A 286 9.89 -0.09 29.40
CA GLN A 286 9.01 1.09 29.28
C GLN A 286 9.81 2.38 28.98
N SER A 287 11.01 2.49 29.54
CA SER A 287 11.89 3.64 29.32
C SER A 287 12.49 3.60 27.92
N TRP A 288 12.79 2.41 27.38
CA TRP A 288 13.22 2.26 25.98
C TRP A 288 12.10 2.60 24.98
N LEU A 289 10.86 2.21 25.27
CA LEU A 289 9.70 2.64 24.49
C LEU A 289 9.53 4.17 24.51
N LEU A 290 9.63 4.78 25.69
CA LEU A 290 9.57 6.24 25.84
C LEU A 290 10.71 6.93 25.08
N ALA A 291 11.93 6.43 25.19
CA ALA A 291 13.11 6.95 24.49
C ALA A 291 12.96 6.88 22.97
N SER A 292 12.43 5.77 22.44
CA SER A 292 12.17 5.61 21.01
C SER A 292 11.14 6.61 20.49
N ALA A 293 10.19 7.05 21.32
CA ALA A 293 9.14 8.00 20.97
C ALA A 293 9.44 9.47 21.38
N SER A 294 10.60 9.76 21.99
CA SER A 294 11.02 11.10 22.40
C SER A 294 11.46 11.95 21.19
N PHE A 295 10.50 12.51 20.44
CA PHE A 295 10.74 13.33 19.25
C PHE A 295 11.22 14.76 19.56
N PHE A 296 12.53 14.93 19.81
CA PHE A 296 13.14 16.19 20.22
C PHE A 296 13.26 17.25 19.07
N PRO A 297 12.93 18.53 19.26
CA PRO A 297 12.59 19.18 20.52
C PRO A 297 11.11 19.12 20.89
N ALA A 298 10.21 18.63 20.02
CA ALA A 298 8.78 18.59 20.34
C ALA A 298 8.49 17.81 21.63
N MET A 299 9.32 16.83 21.97
CA MET A 299 9.29 16.06 23.22
C MET A 299 10.68 16.04 23.87
N ALA A 300 10.74 16.11 25.19
CA ALA A 300 11.99 16.02 25.94
C ALA A 300 12.71 14.67 25.71
N ALA A 301 14.04 14.70 25.71
CA ALA A 301 14.88 13.51 25.65
C ALA A 301 14.69 12.64 26.90
N THR A 302 14.76 11.32 26.74
CA THR A 302 14.63 10.37 27.85
C THR A 302 16.00 10.02 28.40
N GLN A 303 16.18 10.15 29.72
CA GLN A 303 17.43 9.74 30.39
C GLN A 303 17.33 8.28 30.87
N ILE A 304 18.32 7.46 30.50
CA ILE A 304 18.45 6.06 30.92
C ILE A 304 19.92 5.85 31.29
N ASP A 305 20.19 5.36 32.52
CA ASP A 305 21.56 5.10 33.02
C ASP A 305 22.53 6.28 32.85
N GLY A 306 22.06 7.50 33.09
CA GLY A 306 22.87 8.72 32.98
C GLY A 306 23.12 9.20 31.55
N LYS A 307 22.66 8.47 30.52
CA LYS A 307 22.72 8.86 29.12
C LYS A 307 21.37 9.35 28.61
N TYR A 308 21.40 10.19 27.57
CA TYR A 308 20.20 10.74 26.94
C TYR A 308 19.89 10.04 25.63
N TYR A 309 18.62 9.76 25.42
CA TYR A 309 18.09 9.08 24.25
C TYR A 309 16.91 9.86 23.66
N VAL A 310 16.84 9.89 22.33
CA VAL A 310 15.77 10.52 21.55
C VAL A 310 15.25 9.55 20.51
N ASP A 311 14.25 10.00 19.75
CA ASP A 311 13.55 9.19 18.76
C ASP A 311 14.51 8.43 17.82
N GLY A 312 14.20 7.16 17.51
CA GLY A 312 15.01 6.38 16.58
C GLY A 312 15.00 6.92 15.15
N GLY A 313 13.97 7.70 14.79
CA GLY A 313 13.76 8.30 13.47
C GLY A 313 14.87 9.24 13.03
N TYR A 314 15.68 9.79 13.96
CA TYR A 314 16.86 10.58 13.60
C TYR A 314 17.93 9.78 12.87
N ARG A 315 17.93 8.45 12.98
CA ARG A 315 18.93 7.58 12.34
C ARG A 315 18.31 6.46 11.50
N ASN A 316 17.24 5.84 11.99
CA ASN A 316 16.64 4.70 11.34
C ASN A 316 15.13 4.66 11.61
N ASN A 317 14.38 5.36 10.76
CA ASN A 317 12.92 5.48 10.87
C ASN A 317 12.18 4.20 10.45
N ILE A 318 12.79 3.36 9.61
CA ILE A 318 12.20 2.12 9.10
C ILE A 318 13.24 0.99 9.25
N PRO A 319 13.26 0.30 10.41
CA PRO A 319 14.38 -0.55 10.83
C PRO A 319 14.41 -1.94 10.17
N VAL A 320 14.32 -1.99 8.84
CA VAL A 320 14.36 -3.24 8.06
C VAL A 320 15.71 -3.93 8.21
N ASP A 321 16.81 -3.19 8.29
CA ASP A 321 18.14 -3.77 8.48
C ASP A 321 18.26 -4.55 9.79
N VAL A 322 17.61 -4.08 10.85
CA VAL A 322 17.53 -4.79 12.14
C VAL A 322 16.79 -6.12 11.95
N ALA A 323 15.66 -6.13 11.24
CA ALA A 323 14.95 -7.37 10.93
C ALA A 323 15.81 -8.35 10.11
N LEU A 324 16.50 -7.86 9.08
CA LEU A 324 17.36 -8.68 8.22
C LEU A 324 18.55 -9.27 8.99
N GLN A 325 19.17 -8.49 9.88
CA GLN A 325 20.30 -8.95 10.71
C GLN A 325 19.89 -10.08 11.66
N ASN A 326 18.62 -10.12 12.07
CA ASN A 326 18.05 -11.15 12.94
C ASN A 326 17.33 -12.27 12.15
N GLY A 327 17.66 -12.43 10.86
CA GLY A 327 17.30 -13.62 10.09
C GLY A 327 15.95 -13.56 9.38
N ALA A 328 15.31 -12.39 9.26
CA ALA A 328 14.03 -12.26 8.57
C ALA A 328 14.08 -12.72 7.11
N THR A 329 13.16 -13.61 6.73
CA THR A 329 12.99 -14.09 5.34
C THR A 329 11.91 -13.32 4.60
N GLU A 330 10.93 -12.80 5.32
CA GLU A 330 9.87 -11.93 4.82
C GLU A 330 9.85 -10.67 5.69
N CYS A 331 9.80 -9.49 5.09
CA CYS A 331 9.62 -8.24 5.83
C CYS A 331 8.36 -7.54 5.34
N ILE A 332 7.37 -7.43 6.22
CA ILE A 332 6.19 -6.58 6.05
C ILE A 332 6.53 -5.21 6.61
N VAL A 333 6.75 -4.24 5.74
CA VAL A 333 7.18 -2.88 6.09
C VAL A 333 5.99 -1.95 6.08
N VAL A 334 5.65 -1.41 7.24
CA VAL A 334 4.56 -0.45 7.41
C VAL A 334 5.14 0.95 7.50
N ASP A 335 5.04 1.70 6.40
CA ASP A 335 5.57 3.06 6.30
C ASP A 335 4.43 4.09 6.34
N VAL A 336 4.32 4.74 7.49
CA VAL A 336 3.35 5.80 7.78
C VAL A 336 3.83 7.19 7.33
N LYS A 337 4.90 7.26 6.54
CA LYS A 337 5.53 8.47 5.98
C LYS A 337 5.93 9.49 7.06
N GLY A 338 6.37 9.01 8.21
CA GLY A 338 6.81 9.87 9.30
C GLY A 338 8.12 10.62 9.01
N PRO A 339 8.41 11.69 9.77
CA PRO A 339 9.66 12.42 9.63
C PRO A 339 10.81 11.56 10.19
N GLY A 340 11.87 11.40 9.40
CA GLY A 340 13.05 10.66 9.83
C GLY A 340 13.92 10.18 8.67
N ILE A 341 15.05 9.56 9.01
CA ILE A 341 16.00 9.02 8.05
C ILE A 341 15.63 7.57 7.76
N THR A 342 15.33 7.27 6.48
CA THR A 342 15.24 5.88 6.00
C THR A 342 16.60 5.44 5.49
N LYS A 343 17.21 4.49 6.20
CA LYS A 343 18.54 3.98 5.88
C LYS A 343 18.52 3.20 4.56
N PRO A 344 19.49 3.42 3.65
CA PRO A 344 19.60 2.61 2.44
C PRO A 344 20.09 1.20 2.83
N ILE A 345 19.36 0.18 2.40
CA ILE A 345 19.66 -1.22 2.72
C ILE A 345 19.81 -2.05 1.46
N LYS A 346 20.70 -3.06 1.52
CA LYS A 346 20.81 -4.07 0.47
C LYS A 346 19.97 -5.28 0.86
N ILE A 347 18.86 -5.47 0.17
CA ILE A 347 17.94 -6.58 0.42
C ILE A 347 18.56 -7.87 -0.14
N PRO A 348 18.71 -8.94 0.65
CA PRO A 348 19.16 -10.24 0.16
C PRO A 348 18.27 -10.78 -0.95
N ALA A 349 18.85 -11.54 -1.88
CA ALA A 349 18.09 -12.15 -2.96
C ALA A 349 17.07 -13.17 -2.43
N THR A 350 17.24 -13.70 -1.22
CA THR A 350 16.34 -14.65 -0.57
C THR A 350 15.16 -14.01 0.15
N THR A 351 15.25 -12.73 0.52
CA THR A 351 14.21 -12.05 1.29
C THR A 351 13.08 -11.51 0.41
N THR A 352 11.85 -11.64 0.89
CA THR A 352 10.66 -11.01 0.29
C THR A 352 10.32 -9.73 1.05
N MET A 353 10.15 -8.62 0.33
CA MET A 353 9.75 -7.33 0.91
C MET A 353 8.32 -7.02 0.49
N LEU A 354 7.46 -6.71 1.46
CA LEU A 354 6.09 -6.27 1.27
C LEU A 354 5.94 -4.90 1.91
N ASN A 355 5.74 -3.85 1.12
CA ASN A 355 5.60 -2.49 1.63
C ASN A 355 4.12 -2.11 1.70
N LEU A 356 3.64 -1.75 2.88
CA LEU A 356 2.29 -1.28 3.15
C LEU A 356 2.32 0.22 3.36
N GLN A 357 1.68 0.95 2.43
CA GLN A 357 1.62 2.40 2.41
C GLN A 357 0.30 2.85 1.80
N THR A 358 -0.27 3.93 2.31
CA THR A 358 -1.45 4.55 1.70
C THR A 358 -1.10 5.75 0.82
N SER A 359 -1.85 5.91 -0.26
CA SER A 359 -1.87 7.12 -1.11
C SER A 359 -2.62 8.29 -0.46
N TRP A 360 -3.35 8.03 0.62
CA TRP A 360 -4.10 9.04 1.37
C TRP A 360 -3.26 9.64 2.48
N SER A 361 -3.62 10.86 2.87
CA SER A 361 -2.96 11.51 3.98
C SER A 361 -3.49 11.02 5.32
N MET A 362 -2.58 10.59 6.18
CA MET A 362 -2.87 10.18 7.55
C MET A 362 -2.82 11.35 8.55
N GLY A 363 -2.40 12.55 8.12
CA GLY A 363 -2.52 13.78 8.89
C GLY A 363 -1.26 14.40 9.43
N ALA A 364 -1.41 15.36 10.32
CA ALA A 364 -0.28 15.91 11.06
C ALA A 364 0.28 14.85 12.04
N VAL A 365 1.61 14.79 12.14
CA VAL A 365 2.33 13.76 12.92
C VAL A 365 2.12 13.92 14.43
N LEU A 366 1.95 15.16 14.90
CA LEU A 366 1.82 15.48 16.33
C LEU A 366 0.38 15.85 16.74
N LEU A 367 -0.60 15.70 15.84
CA LEU A 367 -2.01 15.93 16.13
C LEU A 367 -2.72 14.59 16.28
N PHE A 368 -2.99 14.22 17.52
CA PHE A 368 -3.68 12.99 17.88
C PHE A 368 -5.17 13.27 18.04
N ASP A 369 -5.98 12.52 17.28
CA ASP A 369 -7.43 12.62 17.26
C ASP A 369 -8.03 11.23 17.01
N GLY A 370 -9.03 10.86 17.81
CA GLY A 370 -9.68 9.56 17.76
C GLY A 370 -10.40 9.27 16.45
N VAL A 371 -11.16 10.24 15.92
CA VAL A 371 -11.93 10.08 14.68
C VAL A 371 -11.00 9.85 13.48
N ARG A 372 -9.89 10.60 13.42
CA ARG A 372 -8.85 10.43 12.41
C ARG A 372 -8.13 9.09 12.59
N SER A 373 -7.87 8.68 13.82
CA SER A 373 -7.26 7.39 14.13
C SER A 373 -8.13 6.23 13.62
N THR A 374 -9.44 6.27 13.82
CA THR A 374 -10.37 5.27 13.26
C THR A 374 -10.28 5.18 11.74
N LYS A 375 -10.21 6.33 11.03
CA LYS A 375 -10.02 6.33 9.57
C LYS A 375 -8.68 5.72 9.16
N ASN A 376 -7.60 6.06 9.87
CA ASN A 376 -6.26 5.55 9.60
C ASN A 376 -6.17 4.03 9.85
N ILE A 377 -6.78 3.52 10.92
CA ILE A 377 -6.92 2.08 11.19
C ILE A 377 -7.58 1.41 9.98
N GLN A 378 -8.73 1.92 9.53
CA GLN A 378 -9.44 1.31 8.41
C GLN A 378 -8.63 1.36 7.10
N LEU A 379 -7.85 2.42 6.86
CA LEU A 379 -6.94 2.49 5.71
C LEU A 379 -5.82 1.43 5.81
N GLY A 380 -5.28 1.19 7.01
CA GLY A 380 -4.28 0.14 7.26
C GLY A 380 -4.80 -1.25 6.96
N TYR A 381 -6.01 -1.53 7.44
CA TYR A 381 -6.70 -2.79 7.19
C TYR A 381 -6.92 -3.04 5.69
N LEU A 382 -7.56 -2.08 5.01
CA LEU A 382 -7.92 -2.23 3.60
C LEU A 382 -6.70 -2.35 2.68
N GLU A 383 -5.63 -1.60 2.93
CA GLU A 383 -4.40 -1.69 2.14
C GLU A 383 -3.72 -3.05 2.31
N THR A 384 -3.70 -3.59 3.53
CA THR A 384 -3.12 -4.90 3.81
C THR A 384 -3.91 -6.01 3.10
N MET A 385 -5.24 -5.95 3.15
CA MET A 385 -6.12 -6.90 2.45
C MET A 385 -5.96 -6.84 0.92
N LYS A 386 -5.69 -5.67 0.34
CA LYS A 386 -5.35 -5.53 -1.09
C LYS A 386 -3.99 -6.14 -1.42
N VAL A 387 -2.95 -5.79 -0.67
CA VAL A 387 -1.56 -6.14 -1.00
C VAL A 387 -1.25 -7.61 -0.72
N ILE A 388 -1.62 -8.10 0.47
CA ILE A 388 -1.27 -9.44 0.94
C ILE A 388 -2.42 -10.41 0.65
N GLY A 389 -3.64 -10.05 1.06
CA GLY A 389 -4.81 -10.90 0.85
C GLY A 389 -5.23 -11.05 -0.62
N ARG A 390 -4.86 -10.08 -1.48
CA ARG A 390 -5.26 -9.98 -2.90
C ARG A 390 -6.77 -10.15 -3.13
N LYS A 391 -7.56 -9.79 -2.11
CA LYS A 391 -9.02 -9.96 -2.11
C LYS A 391 -9.72 -8.82 -2.85
N TYR A 392 -9.15 -7.62 -2.79
CA TYR A 392 -9.79 -6.39 -3.24
C TYR A 392 -9.05 -5.73 -4.41
N LEU A 393 -9.83 -5.03 -5.23
CA LEU A 393 -9.32 -4.22 -6.34
C LEU A 393 -9.22 -2.73 -5.94
N GLY A 394 -8.61 -1.95 -6.83
CA GLY A 394 -8.46 -0.50 -6.68
C GLY A 394 -7.08 -0.09 -6.15
N HIS A 395 -6.73 1.17 -6.39
CA HIS A 395 -5.44 1.72 -5.93
C HIS A 395 -5.63 2.71 -4.79
N TRP A 396 -6.35 3.80 -5.03
CA TRP A 396 -6.70 4.80 -4.02
C TRP A 396 -7.89 4.34 -3.20
N TYR A 397 -8.88 3.70 -3.81
CA TYR A 397 -10.02 3.12 -3.10
C TYR A 397 -9.89 1.59 -3.05
N THR A 398 -10.76 0.96 -2.26
CA THR A 398 -10.77 -0.49 -2.09
C THR A 398 -12.14 -1.02 -2.50
N PHE A 399 -12.16 -1.93 -3.47
CA PHE A 399 -13.37 -2.47 -4.05
C PHE A 399 -13.50 -3.98 -3.83
N ASP A 400 -14.66 -4.41 -3.33
CA ASP A 400 -15.06 -5.81 -3.24
C ASP A 400 -15.67 -6.27 -4.57
N GLU A 401 -14.83 -6.34 -5.59
CA GLU A 401 -15.23 -6.55 -6.98
C GLU A 401 -14.26 -7.48 -7.70
N THR A 402 -14.74 -8.11 -8.77
CA THR A 402 -13.89 -8.90 -9.67
C THR A 402 -13.44 -8.07 -10.87
N LEU A 403 -12.34 -8.48 -11.52
CA LEU A 403 -11.89 -7.83 -12.76
C LEU A 403 -12.97 -7.87 -13.84
N LYS A 404 -13.76 -8.95 -13.89
CA LYS A 404 -14.90 -9.08 -14.80
C LYS A 404 -15.96 -8.01 -14.56
N ASN A 405 -16.28 -7.69 -13.30
CA ASN A 405 -17.25 -6.64 -12.98
C ASN A 405 -16.73 -5.25 -13.40
N ALA A 406 -15.44 -4.98 -13.16
CA ALA A 406 -14.79 -3.75 -13.62
C ALA A 406 -14.79 -3.63 -15.16
N GLU A 407 -14.58 -4.74 -15.87
CA GLU A 407 -14.67 -4.79 -17.34
C GLU A 407 -16.08 -4.53 -17.86
N ILE A 408 -17.11 -5.11 -17.21
CA ILE A 408 -18.52 -4.88 -17.56
C ILE A 408 -18.85 -3.40 -17.40
N PHE A 409 -18.56 -2.81 -16.24
CA PHE A 409 -18.78 -1.38 -15.99
C PHE A 409 -18.10 -0.49 -17.02
N GLN A 410 -16.86 -0.83 -17.39
CA GLN A 410 -16.13 -0.07 -18.40
C GLN A 410 -16.73 -0.23 -19.81
N ARG A 411 -17.20 -1.42 -20.17
CA ARG A 411 -17.87 -1.65 -21.45
C ARG A 411 -19.14 -0.80 -21.54
N ASP A 412 -19.91 -0.72 -20.47
CA ASP A 412 -21.14 0.07 -20.42
C ASP A 412 -20.82 1.57 -20.55
N PHE A 413 -19.75 2.04 -19.91
CA PHE A 413 -19.22 3.40 -20.12
C PHE A 413 -18.81 3.66 -21.58
N PHE A 414 -18.14 2.73 -22.26
CA PHE A 414 -17.79 2.91 -23.67
C PHE A 414 -19.00 2.85 -24.60
N ALA A 415 -19.99 2.00 -24.29
CA ALA A 415 -21.25 1.94 -25.01
C ALA A 415 -21.99 3.28 -24.89
N PHE A 416 -22.01 3.88 -23.70
CA PHE A 416 -22.53 5.23 -23.49
C PHE A 416 -21.86 6.26 -24.39
N ILE A 417 -20.52 6.33 -24.41
CA ILE A 417 -19.80 7.29 -25.25
C ILE A 417 -20.13 7.09 -26.74
N LYS A 418 -20.19 5.83 -27.19
CA LYS A 418 -20.51 5.50 -28.57
C LYS A 418 -21.95 5.89 -28.94
N ASN A 419 -22.91 5.58 -28.09
CA ASN A 419 -24.33 5.81 -28.36
C ASN A 419 -24.69 7.30 -28.27
N THR A 420 -24.14 8.01 -27.29
CA THR A 420 -24.45 9.43 -27.03
C THR A 420 -23.68 10.37 -27.94
N TYR A 421 -22.38 10.09 -28.19
CA TYR A 421 -21.50 11.02 -28.90
C TYR A 421 -20.98 10.50 -30.25
N GLN A 422 -21.30 9.27 -30.63
CA GLN A 422 -20.78 8.60 -31.84
C GLN A 422 -19.24 8.55 -31.88
N ILE A 423 -18.60 8.57 -30.71
CA ILE A 423 -17.15 8.46 -30.56
C ILE A 423 -16.80 7.02 -30.20
N ASN A 424 -15.91 6.40 -30.98
CA ASN A 424 -15.35 5.12 -30.63
C ASN A 424 -14.05 5.33 -29.84
N LEU A 425 -13.98 4.76 -28.64
CA LEU A 425 -12.74 4.68 -27.89
C LEU A 425 -11.98 3.41 -28.29
N TRP A 426 -10.66 3.53 -28.36
CA TRP A 426 -9.73 2.45 -28.74
C TRP A 426 -9.74 2.07 -30.21
N ASP A 427 -9.92 3.07 -31.09
CA ASP A 427 -9.81 2.90 -32.54
C ASP A 427 -8.41 2.44 -32.98
N SER A 428 -7.38 2.76 -32.19
CA SER A 428 -6.02 2.28 -32.43
C SER A 428 -5.27 1.95 -31.14
N THR A 429 -4.35 0.99 -31.24
CA THR A 429 -3.40 0.63 -30.17
C THR A 429 -2.52 1.84 -29.77
N GLU A 430 -2.28 2.78 -30.68
CA GLU A 430 -1.55 4.01 -30.40
C GLU A 430 -2.34 4.94 -29.47
N GLN A 431 -3.62 5.17 -29.78
CA GLN A 431 -4.53 5.96 -28.94
C GLN A 431 -4.63 5.36 -27.54
N GLN A 432 -4.83 4.04 -27.47
CA GLN A 432 -4.87 3.25 -26.22
C GLN A 432 -3.64 3.49 -25.34
N ASN A 433 -2.46 3.32 -25.93
CA ASN A 433 -1.20 3.50 -25.22
C ASN A 433 -0.97 4.95 -24.79
N LYS A 434 -1.33 5.92 -25.62
CA LYS A 434 -1.23 7.35 -25.32
C LYS A 434 -2.08 7.73 -24.10
N ILE A 435 -3.33 7.26 -24.04
CA ILE A 435 -4.25 7.54 -22.93
C ILE A 435 -3.77 6.84 -21.66
N CYS A 436 -3.47 5.53 -21.71
CA CYS A 436 -2.94 4.79 -20.55
C CYS A 436 -1.67 5.46 -19.99
N LYS A 437 -0.75 5.91 -20.86
CA LYS A 437 0.47 6.60 -20.45
C LYS A 437 0.19 7.92 -19.72
N LYS A 438 -0.80 8.70 -20.19
CA LYS A 438 -1.20 9.95 -19.52
C LYS A 438 -1.89 9.68 -18.18
N LEU A 439 -2.79 8.69 -18.12
CA LEU A 439 -3.43 8.27 -16.86
C LEU A 439 -2.41 7.79 -15.83
N ARG A 440 -1.41 6.98 -16.21
CA ARG A 440 -0.33 6.54 -15.30
C ARG A 440 0.47 7.70 -14.70
N LYS A 441 0.63 8.81 -15.44
CA LYS A 441 1.32 10.00 -14.90
C LYS A 441 0.53 10.69 -13.78
N VAL A 442 -0.80 10.72 -13.91
CA VAL A 442 -1.70 11.37 -12.94
C VAL A 442 -1.98 10.44 -11.77
N TYR A 443 -2.36 9.19 -12.07
CA TYR A 443 -2.72 8.18 -11.09
C TYR A 443 -1.53 7.65 -10.28
N LYS A 444 -0.32 7.74 -10.85
CA LYS A 444 0.95 7.27 -10.28
C LYS A 444 0.96 5.77 -9.94
N ASP A 445 0.07 4.99 -10.54
CA ASP A 445 0.06 3.53 -10.48
C ASP A 445 -0.32 2.91 -11.82
N ARG A 446 -0.46 1.59 -11.86
CA ARG A 446 -0.72 0.79 -13.05
C ARG A 446 -2.13 1.02 -13.58
N VAL A 447 -2.16 1.52 -14.81
CA VAL A 447 -3.37 1.65 -15.61
C VAL A 447 -3.23 0.73 -16.82
N TYR A 448 -4.21 -0.14 -16.98
CA TYR A 448 -4.40 -1.06 -18.10
C TYR A 448 -5.73 -0.75 -18.75
N THR A 449 -6.00 -1.24 -19.95
CA THR A 449 -7.29 -0.93 -20.55
C THR A 449 -8.46 -1.54 -19.84
N GLU A 450 -8.29 -2.59 -19.04
CA GLU A 450 -9.36 -3.25 -18.32
C GLU A 450 -9.79 -2.48 -17.06
N ASN A 451 -8.94 -1.57 -16.55
CA ASN A 451 -9.19 -0.88 -15.29
C ASN A 451 -9.36 0.63 -15.44
N ILE A 452 -9.43 1.18 -16.66
CA ILE A 452 -9.59 2.63 -16.87
C ILE A 452 -10.92 3.11 -16.27
N GLY A 453 -11.99 2.33 -16.42
CA GLY A 453 -13.28 2.66 -15.79
C GLY A 453 -13.14 2.87 -14.29
N LEU A 454 -12.49 1.92 -13.60
CA LEU A 454 -12.24 2.02 -12.16
C LEU A 454 -11.33 3.21 -11.80
N VAL A 455 -10.25 3.40 -12.54
CA VAL A 455 -9.31 4.53 -12.35
C VAL A 455 -10.03 5.87 -12.47
N LEU A 456 -10.94 6.03 -13.44
CA LEU A 456 -11.72 7.25 -13.62
C LEU A 456 -12.71 7.47 -12.47
N VAL A 457 -13.39 6.42 -12.00
CA VAL A 457 -14.26 6.50 -10.82
C VAL A 457 -13.47 6.93 -9.58
N GLU A 458 -12.30 6.34 -9.34
CA GLU A 458 -11.42 6.73 -8.23
C GLU A 458 -10.94 8.19 -8.34
N LEU A 459 -10.58 8.65 -9.54
CA LEU A 459 -10.20 10.03 -9.79
C LEU A 459 -11.34 11.01 -9.47
N ILE A 460 -12.57 10.67 -9.87
CA ILE A 460 -13.74 11.50 -9.59
C ILE A 460 -14.07 11.46 -8.09
N ALA A 461 -14.11 10.28 -7.48
CA ALA A 461 -14.35 10.12 -6.04
C ALA A 461 -13.38 10.94 -5.19
N LYS A 462 -12.10 10.93 -5.57
CA LYS A 462 -11.08 11.75 -4.91
C LYS A 462 -11.31 13.24 -5.10
N SER A 463 -11.70 13.67 -6.31
CA SER A 463 -12.00 15.08 -6.58
C SER A 463 -13.21 15.62 -5.80
N GLN A 464 -14.10 14.72 -5.38
CA GLN A 464 -15.28 15.01 -4.57
C GLN A 464 -15.07 14.71 -3.07
N GLU A 465 -13.81 14.47 -2.65
CA GLU A 465 -13.42 14.23 -1.25
C GLU A 465 -14.16 13.05 -0.58
N ILE A 466 -14.61 12.05 -1.36
CA ILE A 466 -15.22 10.84 -0.79
C ILE A 466 -14.17 10.06 0.00
N SER A 467 -14.52 9.62 1.21
CA SER A 467 -13.61 8.89 2.09
C SER A 467 -13.13 7.57 1.46
N ALA A 468 -11.82 7.31 1.49
CA ALA A 468 -11.26 6.02 1.08
C ALA A 468 -11.16 4.99 2.23
N SER A 469 -11.58 5.36 3.44
CA SER A 469 -11.55 4.49 4.63
C SER A 469 -12.73 3.52 4.68
N LYS A 470 -13.23 3.05 3.53
CA LYS A 470 -14.38 2.14 3.42
C LYS A 470 -14.15 1.16 2.27
N LEU A 471 -14.76 -0.02 2.40
CA LEU A 471 -14.87 -0.99 1.33
C LEU A 471 -16.09 -0.64 0.47
N TYR A 472 -15.92 -0.59 -0.84
CA TYR A 472 -16.97 -0.20 -1.78
C TYR A 472 -17.31 -1.31 -2.75
N LYS A 473 -18.54 -1.34 -3.23
CA LYS A 473 -18.85 -1.86 -4.57
C LYS A 473 -18.76 -0.74 -5.60
N ILE A 474 -18.50 -1.06 -6.88
CA ILE A 474 -18.42 -0.02 -7.92
C ILE A 474 -19.71 0.80 -7.96
N GLN A 475 -20.86 0.12 -7.92
CA GLN A 475 -22.17 0.77 -7.96
C GLN A 475 -22.44 1.66 -6.74
N GLU A 476 -22.04 1.22 -5.54
CA GLU A 476 -22.21 2.01 -4.32
C GLU A 476 -21.44 3.34 -4.38
N LEU A 477 -20.21 3.31 -4.90
CA LEU A 477 -19.42 4.52 -5.05
C LEU A 477 -19.98 5.43 -6.15
N VAL A 478 -20.51 4.86 -7.23
CA VAL A 478 -21.21 5.58 -8.30
C VAL A 478 -22.48 6.27 -7.77
N GLU A 479 -23.28 5.61 -6.95
CA GLU A 479 -24.45 6.20 -6.30
C GLU A 479 -24.08 7.33 -5.34
N LEU A 480 -22.98 7.19 -4.59
CA LEU A 480 -22.46 8.27 -3.74
C LEU A 480 -22.06 9.47 -4.58
N LEU A 481 -21.38 9.25 -5.71
CA LEU A 481 -20.97 10.27 -6.66
C LEU A 481 -22.14 11.03 -7.30
N GLN A 482 -23.27 10.34 -7.55
CA GLN A 482 -24.51 10.97 -8.00
C GLN A 482 -25.10 11.90 -6.93
N LYS A 483 -25.06 11.49 -5.66
CA LYS A 483 -25.63 12.24 -4.53
C LYS A 483 -24.77 13.45 -4.15
N SER A 484 -23.44 13.31 -4.14
CA SER A 484 -22.51 14.40 -3.80
C SER A 484 -22.50 15.55 -4.82
N GLY A 485 -22.93 15.32 -6.06
CA GLY A 485 -23.19 16.38 -7.04
C GLY A 485 -24.24 17.41 -6.58
N LYS A 486 -25.06 17.10 -5.56
CA LYS A 486 -26.09 17.99 -4.97
C LYS A 486 -25.72 18.50 -3.57
N MET A 487 -24.66 18.00 -2.95
CA MET A 487 -24.29 18.31 -1.57
C MET A 487 -22.94 19.06 -1.57
N GLN A 488 -22.99 20.38 -1.46
CA GLN A 488 -21.86 21.16 -0.94
C GLN A 488 -21.66 20.72 0.51
N THR A 489 -20.74 19.78 0.76
CA THR A 489 -20.38 19.40 2.13
C THR A 489 -19.76 20.60 2.85
N ASN A 490 -20.35 20.94 4.00
CA ASN A 490 -19.93 22.02 4.89
C ASN A 490 -18.41 21.97 5.14
N LEU A 491 -17.71 22.94 4.57
CA LEU A 491 -16.26 23.11 4.59
C LEU A 491 -15.67 23.46 5.98
N VAL A 492 -16.48 23.56 7.03
CA VAL A 492 -16.12 24.31 8.25
C VAL A 492 -15.63 23.42 9.41
N GLU A 493 -15.86 22.10 9.41
CA GLU A 493 -15.46 21.26 10.57
C GLU A 493 -14.10 20.53 10.41
N THR A 494 -13.44 20.59 9.25
CA THR A 494 -12.25 19.76 8.95
C THR A 494 -10.93 20.53 8.84
N ILE A 495 -10.95 21.87 8.87
CA ILE A 495 -9.77 22.70 8.58
C ILE A 495 -8.76 22.70 9.75
N GLY A 496 -9.21 22.50 11.00
CA GLY A 496 -8.32 22.37 12.15
C GLY A 496 -7.52 21.06 12.23
N MET A 497 -7.75 20.11 11.32
CA MET A 497 -7.18 18.75 11.39
C MET A 497 -6.21 18.41 10.26
N ILE A 498 -6.09 19.25 9.24
CA ILE A 498 -5.20 19.01 8.10
C ILE A 498 -3.77 19.48 8.40
N SER A 499 -2.76 18.81 7.86
CA SER A 499 -1.38 19.29 7.88
C SER A 499 -1.20 20.49 6.94
N ILE A 500 -0.15 21.29 7.14
CA ILE A 500 0.19 22.40 6.21
C ILE A 500 0.29 21.90 4.76
N GLN A 501 0.83 20.70 4.52
CA GLN A 501 0.93 20.13 3.19
C GLN A 501 -0.44 19.78 2.58
N GLU A 502 -1.35 19.23 3.39
CA GLU A 502 -2.74 18.99 2.98
C GLU A 502 -3.48 20.30 2.71
N TRP A 503 -3.30 21.31 3.57
CA TRP A 503 -3.89 22.63 3.38
C TRP A 503 -3.38 23.30 2.11
N LEU A 504 -2.07 23.32 1.87
CA LEU A 504 -1.48 23.91 0.65
C LEU A 504 -1.98 23.19 -0.61
N LYS A 505 -2.07 21.86 -0.54
CA LYS A 505 -2.60 21.06 -1.64
C LYS A 505 -4.07 21.39 -1.90
N LYS A 506 -4.91 21.44 -0.85
CA LYS A 506 -6.33 21.78 -0.95
C LYS A 506 -6.54 23.21 -1.45
N TYR A 507 -5.78 24.17 -0.92
CA TYR A 507 -5.79 25.55 -1.37
C TYR A 507 -5.43 25.66 -2.86
N TYR A 508 -4.41 24.95 -3.30
CA TYR A 508 -4.04 24.89 -4.71
C TYR A 508 -5.16 24.26 -5.55
N GLU A 509 -5.74 23.14 -5.12
CA GLU A 509 -6.82 22.44 -5.81
C GLU A 509 -8.11 23.27 -5.91
N ASP A 510 -8.44 24.06 -4.90
CA ASP A 510 -9.70 24.83 -4.85
C ASP A 510 -9.58 26.23 -5.50
N TYR A 511 -8.45 26.93 -5.29
CA TYR A 511 -8.33 28.35 -5.64
C TYR A 511 -7.39 28.65 -6.83
N PHE A 512 -6.51 27.72 -7.23
CA PHE A 512 -5.61 27.97 -8.35
C PHE A 512 -6.31 27.75 -9.70
N LEU A 513 -6.26 28.74 -10.59
CA LEU A 513 -6.96 28.72 -11.90
C LEU A 513 -6.54 27.56 -12.83
N LEU A 514 -5.30 27.07 -12.71
CA LEU A 514 -4.80 25.93 -13.48
C LEU A 514 -4.83 24.61 -12.68
N SER A 515 -5.54 24.54 -11.55
CA SER A 515 -5.73 23.28 -10.83
C SER A 515 -6.56 22.29 -11.66
N ASP A 516 -6.38 20.99 -11.42
CA ASP A 516 -7.14 19.95 -12.12
C ASP A 516 -8.66 20.15 -11.98
N LYS A 517 -9.12 20.60 -10.80
CA LYS A 517 -10.54 20.86 -10.49
C LYS A 517 -11.09 22.05 -11.28
N GLN A 518 -10.35 23.16 -11.34
CA GLN A 518 -10.76 24.33 -12.12
C GLN A 518 -10.67 24.07 -13.64
N GLN A 519 -9.64 23.35 -14.10
CA GLN A 519 -9.53 22.92 -15.49
C GLN A 519 -10.72 22.05 -15.91
N LEU A 520 -11.10 21.07 -15.08
CA LEU A 520 -12.28 20.22 -15.32
C LEU A 520 -13.57 21.04 -15.37
N SER A 521 -13.74 22.01 -14.45
CA SER A 521 -14.90 22.91 -14.42
C SER A 521 -15.00 23.77 -15.68
N LEU A 522 -13.90 24.42 -16.07
CA LEU A 522 -13.82 25.24 -17.29
C LEU A 522 -14.08 24.41 -18.55
N MET A 523 -13.50 23.21 -18.63
CA MET A 523 -13.72 22.30 -19.75
C MET A 523 -15.17 21.82 -19.83
N ASN A 524 -15.80 21.52 -18.68
CA ASN A 524 -17.20 21.14 -18.63
C ASN A 524 -18.10 22.28 -19.15
N ASN A 525 -17.87 23.52 -18.67
CA ASN A 525 -18.61 24.69 -19.12
C ASN A 525 -18.41 24.98 -20.63
N LEU A 526 -17.21 24.75 -21.17
CA LEU A 526 -16.92 24.86 -22.60
C LEU A 526 -17.61 23.78 -23.45
N LEU A 527 -17.86 22.62 -22.88
CA LEU A 527 -18.59 21.53 -23.56
C LEU A 527 -20.09 21.75 -23.53
N ASP A 528 -20.61 22.39 -22.47
CA ASP A 528 -22.04 22.65 -22.30
C ASP A 528 -22.54 23.91 -23.03
N SER A 529 -21.65 24.70 -23.65
CA SER A 529 -22.02 25.93 -24.35
C SER A 529 -22.75 25.72 -25.70
N ASP A 530 -22.56 24.56 -26.36
CA ASP A 530 -23.27 24.19 -27.60
C ASP A 530 -23.32 22.67 -27.80
N GLU A 531 -24.51 22.08 -27.69
CA GLU A 531 -24.72 20.63 -27.83
C GLU A 531 -24.37 20.08 -29.23
N LYS A 532 -24.51 20.89 -30.29
CA LYS A 532 -24.24 20.42 -31.66
C LYS A 532 -22.75 20.28 -31.97
N GLU A 533 -21.92 21.12 -31.34
CA GLU A 533 -20.47 21.07 -31.50
C GLU A 533 -19.77 20.20 -30.44
N LYS A 534 -20.48 19.81 -29.37
CA LYS A 534 -19.94 19.00 -28.27
C LYS A 534 -19.18 17.74 -28.72
N PRO A 535 -19.67 16.93 -29.69
CA PRO A 535 -18.91 15.76 -30.17
C PRO A 535 -17.57 16.12 -30.83
N GLN A 536 -17.52 17.17 -31.65
CA GLN A 536 -16.29 17.60 -32.33
C GLN A 536 -15.26 18.12 -31.32
N ARG A 537 -15.72 18.89 -30.32
CA ARG A 537 -14.87 19.38 -29.22
C ARG A 537 -14.35 18.24 -28.35
N LEU A 538 -15.18 17.23 -28.08
CA LEU A 538 -14.77 16.02 -27.34
C LEU A 538 -13.67 15.24 -28.06
N VAL A 539 -13.76 15.05 -29.38
CA VAL A 539 -12.69 14.40 -30.16
C VAL A 539 -11.37 15.16 -30.04
N PHE A 540 -11.41 16.50 -30.15
CA PHE A 540 -10.22 17.34 -29.97
C PHE A 540 -9.63 17.22 -28.55
N LEU A 541 -10.48 17.28 -27.52
CA LEU A 541 -10.05 17.16 -26.12
C LEU A 541 -9.53 15.76 -25.79
N LEU A 542 -10.09 14.69 -26.36
CA LEU A 542 -9.56 13.34 -26.20
C LEU A 542 -8.14 13.21 -26.80
N ASP A 543 -7.81 13.94 -27.87
CA ASP A 543 -6.44 13.95 -28.39
C ASP A 543 -5.47 14.74 -27.48
N LYS A 544 -5.87 15.95 -27.06
CA LYS A 544 -5.00 16.88 -26.31
C LYS A 544 -4.96 16.61 -24.82
N LEU A 545 -6.12 16.46 -24.18
CA LEU A 545 -6.35 16.32 -22.73
C LEU A 545 -7.25 15.09 -22.42
N PRO A 546 -6.81 13.86 -22.78
CA PRO A 546 -7.65 12.67 -22.64
C PRO A 546 -8.06 12.34 -21.22
N VAL A 547 -7.23 12.67 -20.22
CA VAL A 547 -7.56 12.37 -18.83
C VAL A 547 -8.76 13.19 -18.39
N GLN A 548 -8.69 14.52 -18.59
CA GLN A 548 -9.78 15.43 -18.25
C GLN A 548 -11.04 15.15 -19.07
N ALA A 549 -10.89 14.91 -20.39
CA ALA A 549 -12.01 14.56 -21.26
C ALA A 549 -12.73 13.28 -20.80
N LEU A 550 -11.98 12.22 -20.48
CA LEU A 550 -12.56 10.97 -19.98
C LEU A 550 -13.19 11.12 -18.59
N GLN A 551 -12.64 11.97 -17.72
CA GLN A 551 -13.26 12.27 -16.42
C GLN A 551 -14.61 12.99 -16.59
N ILE A 552 -14.72 13.93 -17.52
CA ILE A 552 -15.98 14.61 -17.83
C ILE A 552 -17.01 13.61 -18.37
N LEU A 553 -16.62 12.80 -19.36
CA LEU A 553 -17.50 11.78 -19.93
C LEU A 553 -17.94 10.74 -18.88
N MET A 554 -17.04 10.31 -18.00
CA MET A 554 -17.37 9.38 -16.92
C MET A 554 -18.32 10.03 -15.90
N LYS A 555 -18.14 11.32 -15.60
CA LYS A 555 -19.06 12.05 -14.73
C LYS A 555 -20.46 12.13 -15.34
N GLU A 556 -20.57 12.40 -16.64
CA GLU A 556 -21.85 12.41 -17.34
C GLU A 556 -22.51 11.02 -17.36
N PHE A 557 -21.74 9.96 -17.65
CA PHE A 557 -22.20 8.57 -17.57
C PHE A 557 -22.76 8.24 -16.18
N ILE A 558 -22.04 8.63 -15.12
CA ILE A 558 -22.49 8.44 -13.74
C ILE A 558 -23.79 9.22 -13.46
N LEU A 559 -23.92 10.46 -13.97
CA LEU A 559 -25.08 11.32 -13.70
C LEU A 559 -26.34 10.93 -14.48
N GLN A 560 -26.20 10.39 -15.69
CA GLN A 560 -27.35 9.94 -16.51
C GLN A 560 -27.94 8.62 -16.04
N GLY A 561 -27.30 7.97 -15.06
CA GLY A 561 -27.68 6.65 -14.58
C GLY A 561 -27.06 5.57 -15.46
N VAL A 562 -26.53 4.52 -14.84
CA VAL A 562 -26.33 3.25 -15.54
C VAL A 562 -27.75 2.74 -15.77
N ASP A 563 -28.31 2.97 -16.96
CA ASP A 563 -29.62 2.40 -17.31
C ASP A 563 -29.54 0.88 -17.10
N GLU A 564 -30.25 0.39 -16.08
CA GLU A 564 -30.48 -1.04 -15.90
C GLU A 564 -31.28 -1.55 -17.11
N GLN A 565 -30.60 -2.18 -18.07
CA GLN A 565 -31.21 -3.05 -19.07
C GLN A 565 -30.78 -4.49 -18.87
#